data_AF-A0AAD1D406-F1
#
_entry.id   AF-A0AAD1D406-F1
#
_cell.length_a   1.000
_cell.length_b   1.000
_cell.length_c   1.000
_cell.angle_alpha   90.00
_cell.angle_beta   90.00
_cell.angle_gamma   90.00
#
_symmetry.space_group_name_H-M   'P 1'
#
loop_
_entity.id
_entity.type
_entity.pdbx_description
1 polymer ?
#
loop_
_entity_poly.entity_id
_entity_poly.type
_entity_poly.pdbx_seq_one_letter_code
_entity_poly.pdbx_strand_id
1 'polypeptide(L)'
;MVDWWYSGPQMVRLWRMSMETWSASMVVIAERSAMFGNAAIFPEAFDAKEFNRMVPEKVDAFTRGMMGAARARDPMEAAENALAPVHSRVTANARRLRRR
;
A
#
# COMPACT_ATOMS: atom_id res chain seq x y z
N MET A 1 -14.95 -22.42 21.24
CA MET A 1 -15.35 -22.96 19.93
C MET A 1 -15.07 -21.85 18.93
N VAL A 2 -14.11 -22.02 18.03
CA VAL A 2 -13.75 -20.98 17.04
C VAL A 2 -14.78 -21.07 15.91
N ASP A 3 -15.58 -20.02 15.73
CA ASP A 3 -16.61 -19.97 14.68
C ASP A 3 -15.97 -19.74 13.31
N TRP A 4 -15.57 -20.83 12.66
CA TRP A 4 -15.01 -20.84 11.30
C TRP A 4 -15.93 -20.26 10.22
N TRP A 5 -17.23 -20.13 10.50
CA TRP A 5 -18.23 -19.62 9.56
C TRP A 5 -18.12 -18.11 9.27
N TYR A 6 -17.61 -17.29 10.19
CA TYR A 6 -17.45 -15.84 9.98
C TYR A 6 -16.15 -15.47 9.23
N SER A 7 -15.14 -16.35 9.26
CA SER A 7 -13.81 -16.07 8.73
C SER A 7 -13.69 -16.18 7.21
N GLY A 8 -14.57 -16.93 6.55
CA GLY A 8 -14.47 -17.22 5.11
C GLY A 8 -14.48 -15.97 4.22
N PRO A 9 -15.51 -15.10 4.29
CA PRO A 9 -15.59 -13.89 3.48
C PRO A 9 -14.48 -12.88 3.79
N GLN A 10 -14.11 -12.74 5.07
CA GLN A 10 -13.03 -11.84 5.52
C GLN A 10 -11.68 -12.30 4.97
N MET A 11 -11.38 -13.60 5.06
CA MET A 11 -10.18 -14.21 4.53
C MET A 11 -10.04 -13.96 3.03
N VAL A 12 -11.12 -14.16 2.25
CA VAL A 12 -11.11 -13.90 0.80
C VAL A 12 -10.84 -12.43 0.48
N ARG A 13 -11.40 -11.49 1.26
CA ARG A 13 -11.12 -10.06 1.08
C ARG A 13 -9.66 -9.73 1.37
N LEU A 14 -9.14 -10.21 2.51
CA LEU A 14 -7.75 -9.99 2.90
C LEU A 14 -6.77 -10.58 1.85
N TRP A 15 -7.08 -11.76 1.33
CA TRP A 15 -6.28 -12.40 0.28
C TRP A 15 -6.26 -11.59 -1.02
N ARG A 16 -7.44 -11.17 -1.50
CA ARG A 16 -7.55 -10.32 -2.69
C ARG A 16 -6.80 -9.01 -2.51
N MET A 17 -6.98 -8.35 -1.36
CA MET A 17 -6.32 -7.10 -1.03
C MET A 17 -4.79 -7.26 -0.99
N SER A 18 -4.29 -8.37 -0.46
CA SER A 18 -2.86 -8.71 -0.46
C SER A 18 -2.31 -8.84 -1.88
N MET A 19 -3.00 -9.58 -2.75
CA MET A 19 -2.59 -9.77 -4.15
C MET A 19 -2.61 -8.48 -4.97
N GLU A 20 -3.65 -7.66 -4.77
CA GLU A 20 -3.75 -6.34 -5.40
C GLU A 20 -2.64 -5.40 -4.91
N THR A 21 -2.32 -5.43 -3.61
CA THR A 21 -1.23 -4.64 -3.04
C THR A 21 0.12 -5.08 -3.61
N TRP A 22 0.37 -6.39 -3.68
CA TRP A 22 1.62 -6.92 -4.21
C TRP A 22 1.83 -6.52 -5.68
N SER A 23 0.83 -6.78 -6.54
CA SER A 23 0.91 -6.43 -7.96
C SER A 23 1.03 -4.92 -8.21
N ALA A 24 0.30 -4.09 -7.46
CA ALA A 24 0.41 -2.63 -7.57
C ALA A 24 1.75 -2.11 -7.03
N SER A 25 2.32 -2.76 -6.00
CA SER A 25 3.64 -2.41 -5.47
C SER A 25 4.74 -2.56 -6.52
N MET A 26 4.66 -3.56 -7.41
CA MET A 26 5.64 -3.75 -8.48
C MET A 26 5.73 -2.51 -9.40
N VAL A 27 4.59 -1.90 -9.72
CA VAL A 27 4.54 -0.65 -10.51
C VAL A 27 5.18 0.50 -9.75
N VAL A 28 4.78 0.69 -8.48
CA VAL A 28 5.30 1.77 -7.65
C VAL A 28 6.81 1.67 -7.45
N ILE A 29 7.30 0.46 -7.22
CA ILE A 29 8.73 0.18 -7.04
C ILE A 29 9.47 0.43 -8.34
N ALA A 30 9.00 -0.10 -9.48
CA ALA A 30 9.66 0.09 -10.76
C ALA A 30 9.81 1.59 -11.11
N GLU A 31 8.73 2.36 -11.00
CA GLU A 31 8.70 3.80 -11.32
C GLU A 31 9.61 4.62 -10.41
N ARG A 32 9.60 4.35 -9.10
CA ARG A 32 10.44 5.09 -8.15
C ARG A 32 11.91 4.69 -8.26
N SER A 33 12.19 3.41 -8.51
CA SER A 33 13.54 2.93 -8.81
C SER A 33 14.07 3.56 -10.09
N ALA A 34 13.24 3.69 -11.14
CA ALA A 34 13.61 4.39 -12.37
C ALA A 34 13.90 5.87 -12.13
N MET A 35 13.08 6.57 -11.33
CA MET A 35 13.34 7.96 -10.93
C MET A 35 14.73 8.11 -10.26
N PHE A 36 15.06 7.25 -9.29
CA PHE A 36 16.36 7.30 -8.62
C PHE A 36 17.52 6.89 -9.53
N GLY A 37 17.34 5.85 -10.34
CA GLY A 37 18.36 5.38 -11.28
C GLY A 37 18.67 6.41 -12.36
N ASN A 38 17.64 7.02 -12.94
CA ASN A 38 17.80 8.09 -13.92
C ASN A 38 18.46 9.31 -13.28
N ALA A 39 18.06 9.71 -12.07
CA ALA A 39 18.65 10.84 -11.35
C ALA A 39 20.16 10.65 -11.04
N ALA A 40 20.63 9.41 -10.91
CA ALA A 40 22.05 9.13 -10.71
C ALA A 40 22.90 9.42 -11.96
N ILE A 41 22.30 9.41 -13.15
CA ILE A 41 22.97 9.67 -14.44
C ILE A 41 22.65 11.09 -14.93
N PHE A 42 21.38 11.49 -14.81
CA PHE A 42 20.79 12.75 -15.26
C PHE A 42 20.10 13.42 -14.07
N PRO A 43 20.78 14.29 -13.31
CA PRO A 43 20.22 14.92 -12.10
C PRO A 43 18.89 15.65 -12.35
N GLU A 44 18.69 16.21 -13.54
CA GLU A 44 17.46 16.89 -13.97
C GLU A 44 16.25 15.95 -14.12
N ALA A 45 16.47 14.64 -14.24
CA ALA A 45 15.40 13.64 -14.29
C ALA A 45 14.79 13.37 -12.90
N PHE A 46 15.36 13.93 -11.82
CA PHE A 46 14.85 13.74 -10.47
C PHE A 46 13.52 14.47 -10.25
N ASP A 47 12.46 13.70 -10.01
CA ASP A 47 11.16 14.25 -9.66
C ASP A 47 11.04 14.50 -8.15
N ALA A 48 11.51 15.67 -7.73
CA ALA A 48 11.42 16.12 -6.34
C ALA A 48 9.98 16.17 -5.81
N LYS A 49 8.98 16.40 -6.67
CA LYS A 49 7.57 16.45 -6.27
C LYS A 49 7.06 15.06 -5.93
N GLU A 50 7.42 14.04 -6.70
CA GLU A 50 7.10 12.64 -6.36
C GLU A 50 7.86 12.21 -5.10
N PHE A 51 9.15 12.53 -5.00
CA PHE A 51 9.95 12.21 -3.83
C PHE A 51 9.37 12.77 -2.54
N ASN A 52 9.04 14.07 -2.52
CA ASN A 52 8.49 14.76 -1.35
C ASN A 52 7.12 14.23 -0.92
N ARG A 53 6.35 13.61 -1.83
CA ARG A 53 5.09 12.96 -1.48
C ARG A 53 5.29 11.64 -0.76
N MET A 54 6.37 10.91 -1.05
CA MET A 54 6.50 9.51 -0.64
C MET A 54 6.49 9.27 0.86
N VAL A 55 7.09 10.15 1.66
CA VAL A 55 7.19 9.98 3.11
C VAL A 55 5.84 10.25 3.78
N PRO A 56 5.17 11.40 3.53
CA PRO A 56 3.81 11.61 4.01
C PRO A 56 2.85 10.47 3.65
N GLU A 57 2.96 9.94 2.42
CA GLU A 57 2.15 8.80 1.98
C GLU A 57 2.33 7.54 2.82
N LYS A 58 3.58 7.20 3.16
CA LYS A 58 3.90 6.02 3.98
C LYS A 58 3.45 6.21 5.42
N VAL A 59 3.73 7.39 6.00
CA VAL A 59 3.35 7.73 7.37
C VAL A 59 1.83 7.69 7.54
N ASP A 60 1.10 8.30 6.62
CA ASP A 60 -0.37 8.32 6.63
C ASP A 60 -0.98 6.92 6.54
N ALA A 61 -0.56 6.11 5.55
CA ALA A 61 -1.06 4.73 5.40
C ALA A 61 -0.71 3.86 6.62
N PHE A 62 0.53 3.94 7.11
CA PHE A 62 0.96 3.19 8.29
C PHE A 62 0.19 3.60 9.55
N THR A 63 0.03 4.89 9.79
CA THR A 63 -0.68 5.43 10.97
C THR A 63 -2.14 5.00 10.96
N ARG A 64 -2.83 5.15 9.82
CA ARG A 64 -4.22 4.69 9.67
C ARG A 64 -4.35 3.18 9.86
N GLY A 65 -3.39 2.40 9.34
CA GLY A 65 -3.35 0.96 9.50
C GLY A 65 -3.21 0.54 10.97
N MET A 66 -2.24 1.11 11.67
CA MET A 66 -2.01 0.86 13.11
C MET A 66 -3.23 1.27 13.96
N MET A 67 -3.81 2.43 13.68
CA MET A 67 -5.00 2.90 14.38
C MET A 67 -6.24 2.04 14.10
N GLY A 68 -6.36 1.46 12.91
CA GLY A 68 -7.42 0.52 12.57
C GLY A 68 -7.22 -0.83 13.25
N ALA A 69 -6.00 -1.35 13.22
CA ALA A 69 -5.65 -2.62 13.88
C ALA A 69 -5.83 -2.54 15.40
N ALA A 70 -5.44 -1.44 16.04
CA ALA A 70 -5.57 -1.24 17.48
C ALA A 70 -7.03 -1.21 17.98
N ARG A 71 -8.01 -0.99 17.09
CA ARG A 71 -9.44 -0.94 17.41
C ARG A 71 -10.18 -2.22 17.01
N ALA A 72 -9.49 -3.18 16.41
CA ALA A 72 -10.09 -4.41 15.93
C ALA A 72 -10.50 -5.34 17.08
N ARG A 73 -11.55 -6.13 16.86
CA ARG A 73 -12.13 -7.05 17.84
C ARG A 73 -11.50 -8.43 17.78
N ASP A 74 -10.93 -8.79 16.63
CA ASP A 74 -10.27 -10.06 16.39
C ASP A 74 -9.04 -9.89 15.47
N PRO A 75 -8.16 -10.91 15.38
CA PRO A 75 -6.94 -10.83 14.57
C PRO A 75 -7.18 -10.67 13.06
N MET A 76 -8.29 -11.17 12.52
CA MET A 76 -8.60 -11.07 11.09
C MET A 76 -9.02 -9.64 10.74
N GLU A 77 -9.88 -9.05 11.57
CA GLU A 77 -10.24 -7.64 11.47
C GLU A 77 -9.01 -6.75 11.66
N ALA A 78 -8.11 -7.10 12.58
CA ALA A 78 -6.85 -6.36 12.76
C ALA A 78 -5.98 -6.37 11.50
N ALA A 79 -5.86 -7.53 10.84
CA ALA A 79 -5.11 -7.67 9.59
C ALA A 79 -5.77 -6.91 8.42
N GLU A 80 -7.10 -7.00 8.28
CA GLU A 80 -7.86 -6.25 7.26
C GLU A 80 -7.68 -4.74 7.45
N ASN A 81 -7.84 -4.25 8.70
CA ASN A 81 -7.70 -2.83 9.03
C ASN A 81 -6.26 -2.33 8.91
N ALA A 82 -5.26 -3.17 9.19
CA ALA A 82 -3.85 -2.82 9.00
C ALA A 82 -3.50 -2.66 7.51
N LEU A 83 -4.01 -3.56 6.66
CA LEU A 83 -3.64 -3.62 5.25
C LEU A 83 -4.44 -2.64 4.38
N ALA A 84 -5.70 -2.36 4.69
CA ALA A 84 -6.58 -1.55 3.85
C ALA A 84 -6.03 -0.16 3.50
N PRO A 85 -5.42 0.61 4.42
CA PRO A 85 -4.82 1.90 4.08
C PRO A 85 -3.61 1.77 3.16
N VAL A 86 -2.80 0.71 3.33
CA VAL A 86 -1.64 0.41 2.48
C VAL A 86 -2.09 0.05 1.07
N HIS A 87 -3.04 -0.90 0.95
CA HIS A 87 -3.65 -1.29 -0.32
C HIS A 87 -4.19 -0.08 -1.08
N SER A 88 -5.04 0.72 -0.42
CA SER A 88 -5.63 1.92 -0.99
C SER A 88 -4.57 2.86 -1.55
N ARG A 89 -3.52 3.14 -0.77
CA ARG A 89 -2.46 4.07 -1.17
C ARG A 89 -1.59 3.53 -2.30
N VAL A 90 -1.23 2.25 -2.25
CA VAL A 90 -0.40 1.60 -3.27
C VAL A 90 -1.15 1.50 -4.59
N THR A 91 -2.42 1.09 -4.59
CA THR A 91 -3.23 1.02 -5.82
C THR A 91 -3.47 2.40 -6.42
N ALA A 92 -3.74 3.42 -5.59
CA ALA A 92 -3.86 4.79 -6.06
C ALA A 92 -2.55 5.32 -6.68
N ASN A 93 -1.41 5.03 -6.05
CA ASN A 93 -0.10 5.40 -6.58
C ASN A 93 0.21 4.69 -7.90
N ALA A 94 -0.02 3.38 -7.98
CA ALA A 94 0.18 2.63 -9.21
C ALA A 94 -0.66 3.19 -10.37
N ARG A 95 -1.93 3.54 -10.10
CA ARG A 95 -2.80 4.20 -11.10
C ARG A 95 -2.30 5.57 -11.51
N ARG A 96 -1.80 6.38 -10.58
CA ARG A 96 -1.23 7.72 -10.87
C ARG A 96 0.02 7.61 -11.73
N LEU A 97 0.93 6.72 -11.35
CA LEU A 97 2.22 6.56 -12.02
C LEU A 97 2.07 5.99 -13.43
N ARG A 98 1.15 5.03 -13.65
CA ARG A 98 0.80 4.55 -15.00
C ARG A 98 0.22 5.60 -15.95
N ARG A 99 -0.20 6.76 -15.44
CA ARG A 99 -0.80 7.86 -16.23
C ARG A 99 0.17 9.02 -16.46
N ARG A 100 1.38 8.92 -15.93
CA ARG A 100 2.45 9.86 -16.24
C ARG A 100 3.11 9.49 -17.56
#